data_AF-A0A7W0KZX7-F1
#
_entry.id   AF-A0A7W0KZX7-F1
#
_cell.length_a   1.000
_cell.length_b   1.000
_cell.length_c   1.000
_cell.angle_alpha   90.00
_cell.angle_beta   90.00
_cell.angle_gamma   90.00
#
_symmetry.space_group_name_H-M   'P 1'
#
loop_
_entity.id
_entity.type
_entity.pdbx_description
1 polymer ?
#
loop_
_entity_poly.entity_id
_entity_poly.type
_entity_poly.pdbx_seq_one_letter_code
_entity_poly.pdbx_strand_id
1 'polypeptide(L)'
;MSSSTYPLKPFVLATLLVVSAACGDDAESGDAQRFCGAVQENRDALVEPRLTSPADAATLVELYRQVGELAPLAIEEHWDALTLLYATASTVDPDDPESRERVKARAFATERSAITVHEWLLRTCAVDIGPVATIVPPAPAVPTTTPATIP
;
A
#
# COMPACT_ATOMS: atom_id res chain seq x y z
N MET A 1 -44.80 -27.50 -39.13
CA MET A 1 -45.52 -26.21 -39.06
C MET A 1 -45.41 -25.67 -37.66
N SER A 2 -44.62 -24.61 -37.49
CA SER A 2 -44.86 -23.45 -36.61
C SER A 2 -43.57 -22.64 -36.55
N SER A 3 -43.43 -21.75 -37.53
CA SER A 3 -42.43 -20.70 -37.56
C SER A 3 -42.87 -19.60 -36.59
N SER A 4 -42.04 -19.25 -35.62
CA SER A 4 -42.22 -18.03 -34.83
C SER A 4 -41.22 -16.99 -35.33
N THR A 5 -41.74 -16.07 -36.14
CA THR A 5 -41.03 -14.92 -36.69
C THR A 5 -40.99 -13.81 -35.64
N TYR A 6 -39.83 -13.57 -35.03
CA TYR A 6 -39.62 -12.38 -34.20
C TYR A 6 -38.98 -11.26 -35.05
N PRO A 7 -39.59 -10.06 -35.12
CA PRO A 7 -39.01 -8.94 -35.85
C PRO A 7 -37.72 -8.44 -35.18
N LEU A 8 -36.63 -8.48 -35.94
CA LEU A 8 -35.31 -7.90 -35.64
C LEU A 8 -35.45 -6.41 -35.34
N LYS A 9 -35.24 -6.04 -34.07
CA LYS A 9 -35.02 -4.66 -33.63
C LYS A 9 -33.50 -4.41 -33.68
N PRO A 10 -33.01 -3.30 -34.27
CA PRO A 10 -31.59 -3.01 -34.36
C PRO A 10 -31.07 -2.63 -32.97
N PHE A 11 -30.66 -3.63 -32.19
CA PHE A 11 -29.88 -3.40 -30.99
C PHE A 11 -28.47 -3.09 -31.45
N VAL A 12 -28.16 -1.80 -31.47
CA VAL A 12 -26.83 -1.23 -31.68
C VAL A 12 -25.87 -2.01 -30.79
N LEU A 13 -25.05 -2.85 -31.42
CA LEU A 13 -24.03 -3.64 -30.76
C LEU A 13 -22.92 -2.65 -30.36
N ALA A 14 -23.02 -2.13 -29.14
CA ALA A 14 -21.94 -1.39 -28.51
C ALA A 14 -20.82 -2.38 -28.22
N THR A 15 -19.81 -2.41 -29.11
CA THR A 15 -18.58 -3.17 -28.94
C THR A 15 -17.88 -2.67 -27.68
N LEU A 16 -18.02 -3.38 -26.55
CA LEU A 16 -17.20 -3.16 -25.37
C LEU A 16 -15.75 -3.50 -25.74
N LEU A 17 -14.94 -2.46 -25.93
CA LEU A 17 -13.48 -2.57 -25.93
C LEU A 17 -13.03 -2.96 -24.51
N VAL A 18 -12.83 -4.25 -24.29
CA VAL A 18 -12.08 -4.74 -23.13
C VAL A 18 -10.61 -4.47 -23.43
N VAL A 19 -10.09 -3.35 -22.96
CA VAL A 19 -8.64 -3.14 -22.86
C VAL A 19 -8.15 -3.97 -21.68
N SER A 20 -7.77 -5.22 -21.94
CA SER A 20 -6.95 -5.99 -21.03
C SER A 20 -5.55 -5.37 -21.03
N ALA A 21 -5.31 -4.46 -20.09
CA ALA A 21 -3.97 -4.02 -19.72
C ALA A 21 -3.27 -5.19 -18.99
N ALA A 22 -2.78 -6.17 -19.74
CA ALA A 22 -1.80 -7.13 -19.28
C ALA A 22 -0.43 -6.61 -19.74
N CYS A 23 0.21 -5.83 -18.88
CA CYS A 23 1.60 -5.42 -19.06
C CYS A 23 2.36 -5.76 -17.78
N GLY A 24 3.40 -6.61 -17.89
CA GLY A 24 4.38 -6.82 -16.84
C GLY A 24 4.89 -8.26 -16.71
N ASP A 25 5.58 -8.76 -17.74
CA ASP A 25 6.45 -9.94 -17.61
C ASP A 25 7.90 -9.44 -17.54
N ASP A 26 8.28 -8.91 -16.37
CA ASP A 26 9.66 -8.67 -15.96
C ASP A 26 9.73 -8.96 -14.45
N ALA A 27 9.89 -10.24 -14.11
CA ALA A 27 9.80 -10.78 -12.75
C ALA A 27 10.97 -10.38 -11.82
N GLU A 28 11.77 -9.37 -12.18
CA GLU A 28 12.95 -8.90 -11.44
C GLU A 28 12.72 -7.53 -10.76
N SER A 29 11.51 -6.97 -10.84
CA SER A 29 11.09 -5.79 -10.08
C SER A 29 9.76 -6.10 -9.39
N GLY A 30 9.55 -5.65 -8.15
CA GLY A 30 8.40 -6.05 -7.35
C GLY A 30 7.06 -5.91 -8.08
N ASP A 31 6.17 -6.88 -7.87
CA ASP A 31 4.91 -7.03 -8.59
C ASP A 31 3.75 -6.52 -7.73
N ALA A 32 3.09 -5.47 -8.19
CA ALA A 32 2.00 -4.84 -7.44
C ALA A 32 0.88 -5.83 -7.10
N GLN A 33 0.58 -6.79 -7.97
CA GLN A 33 -0.47 -7.79 -7.73
C GLN A 33 -0.07 -8.75 -6.61
N ARG A 34 1.15 -9.31 -6.64
CA ARG A 34 1.69 -10.16 -5.57
C ARG A 34 1.82 -9.41 -4.25
N PHE A 35 2.32 -8.18 -4.28
CA PHE A 35 2.41 -7.33 -3.10
C PHE A 35 1.04 -7.06 -2.48
N CYS A 36 0.05 -6.65 -3.29
CA CYS A 36 -1.31 -6.45 -2.81
C CYS A 36 -1.90 -7.75 -2.22
N GLY A 37 -1.66 -8.90 -2.84
CA GLY A 37 -2.07 -10.20 -2.33
C GLY A 37 -1.46 -10.50 -0.95
N ALA A 38 -0.14 -10.29 -0.81
CA ALA A 38 0.56 -10.52 0.45
C ALA A 38 0.08 -9.57 1.57
N VAL A 39 -0.13 -8.28 1.26
CA VAL A 39 -0.67 -7.31 2.22
C VAL A 39 -2.09 -7.67 2.64
N GLN A 40 -2.95 -8.11 1.71
CA GLN A 40 -4.32 -8.54 2.02
C GLN A 40 -4.34 -9.78 2.92
N GLU A 41 -3.54 -10.80 2.58
CA GLU A 41 -3.44 -12.04 3.35
C GLU A 41 -2.94 -11.79 4.78
N ASN A 42 -2.02 -10.85 4.95
CA ASN A 42 -1.37 -10.57 6.22
C ASN A 42 -1.91 -9.32 6.93
N ARG A 43 -3.01 -8.74 6.46
CA ARG A 43 -3.52 -7.43 6.92
C ARG A 43 -3.59 -7.34 8.44
N ASP A 44 -4.26 -8.29 9.08
CA ASP A 44 -4.47 -8.23 10.53
C ASP A 44 -3.15 -8.36 11.31
N ALA A 45 -2.19 -9.14 10.81
CA ALA A 45 -0.87 -9.25 11.41
C ALA A 45 -0.03 -7.97 11.22
N LEU A 46 -0.21 -7.26 10.11
CA LEU A 46 0.47 -6.00 9.83
C LEU A 46 -0.09 -4.83 10.66
N VAL A 47 -1.40 -4.80 10.88
CA VAL A 47 -2.09 -3.65 11.52
C VAL A 47 -2.29 -3.84 13.02
N GLU A 48 -2.61 -5.06 13.46
CA GLU A 48 -2.90 -5.37 14.86
C GLU A 48 -2.08 -6.58 15.34
N PRO A 49 -0.74 -6.48 15.30
CA PRO A 49 0.12 -7.58 15.72
C PRO A 49 -0.06 -7.88 17.21
N ARG A 50 -0.13 -9.16 17.56
CA ARG A 50 -0.09 -9.61 18.95
C ARG A 50 1.35 -9.59 19.45
N LEU A 51 1.74 -8.50 20.10
CA LEU A 51 3.06 -8.31 20.69
C LEU A 51 3.02 -8.62 22.19
N THR A 52 3.40 -9.84 22.56
CA THR A 52 3.49 -10.29 23.97
C THR A 52 4.94 -10.46 24.45
N SER A 53 5.89 -10.50 23.51
CA SER A 53 7.30 -10.71 23.76
C SER A 53 8.17 -10.00 22.72
N PRO A 54 9.49 -9.83 22.99
CA PRO A 54 10.43 -9.32 21.99
C PRO A 54 10.52 -10.22 20.72
N ALA A 55 10.28 -11.52 20.86
CA ALA A 55 10.28 -12.44 19.72
C ALA A 55 9.11 -12.17 18.75
N ASP A 56 7.97 -11.71 19.28
CA ASP A 56 6.82 -11.32 18.45
C ASP A 56 7.16 -10.08 17.62
N ALA A 57 7.90 -9.12 18.20
CA ALA A 57 8.37 -7.94 17.47
C ALA A 57 9.34 -8.33 16.34
N ALA A 58 10.26 -9.26 16.59
CA ALA A 58 11.16 -9.77 15.55
C ALA A 58 10.38 -10.47 14.41
N THR A 59 9.36 -11.25 14.77
CA THR A 59 8.47 -11.91 13.81
C THR A 59 7.70 -10.90 12.95
N LEU A 60 7.20 -9.82 13.55
CA LEU A 60 6.55 -8.74 12.83
C LEU A 60 7.50 -8.05 11.84
N VAL A 61 8.72 -7.73 12.27
CA VAL A 61 9.72 -7.10 11.39
C VAL A 61 10.04 -8.00 10.20
N GLU A 62 10.13 -9.31 10.43
CA GLU A 62 10.36 -10.28 9.37
C GLU A 62 9.19 -10.39 8.40
N LEU A 63 7.95 -10.35 8.88
CA LEU A 63 6.77 -10.26 8.03
C LEU A 63 6.82 -9.00 7.14
N TYR A 64 7.16 -7.84 7.72
CA TYR A 64 7.30 -6.60 6.95
C TYR A 64 8.37 -6.73 5.85
N ARG A 65 9.51 -7.38 6.12
CA ARG A 65 10.53 -7.66 5.10
C ARG A 65 10.01 -8.57 3.99
N GLN A 66 9.39 -9.69 4.35
CA GLN A 66 8.87 -10.67 3.37
C GLN A 66 7.83 -10.07 2.45
N VAL A 67 6.94 -9.21 2.97
CA VAL A 67 6.00 -8.46 2.15
C VAL A 67 6.74 -7.43 1.29
N GLY A 68 7.78 -6.79 1.83
CA GLY A 68 8.63 -5.81 1.13
C GLY A 68 9.37 -6.36 -0.08
N GLU A 69 9.79 -7.63 -0.07
CA GLU A 69 10.42 -8.29 -1.23
C GLU A 69 9.52 -8.31 -2.48
N LEU A 70 8.21 -8.15 -2.30
CA LEU A 70 7.25 -8.09 -3.39
C LEU A 70 6.93 -6.65 -3.81
N ALA A 71 7.37 -5.65 -3.05
CA ALA A 71 6.96 -4.26 -3.21
C ALA A 71 7.41 -3.71 -4.57
N PRO A 72 6.49 -3.16 -5.39
CA PRO A 72 6.89 -2.50 -6.62
C PRO A 72 7.74 -1.27 -6.34
N LEU A 73 8.63 -0.92 -7.27
CA LEU A 73 9.55 0.22 -7.17
C LEU A 73 8.87 1.54 -6.74
N ALA A 74 7.59 1.73 -7.10
CA ALA A 74 6.82 2.91 -6.74
C ALA A 74 6.52 3.05 -5.24
N ILE A 75 6.66 1.98 -4.45
CA ILE A 75 6.35 1.97 -3.01
C ILE A 75 7.45 1.35 -2.13
N GLU A 76 8.42 0.66 -2.74
CA GLU A 76 9.53 -0.05 -2.08
C GLU A 76 10.24 0.83 -1.05
N GLU A 77 10.73 2.02 -1.43
CA GLU A 77 11.48 2.91 -0.51
C GLU A 77 10.65 3.34 0.71
N HIS A 78 9.33 3.48 0.53
CA HIS A 78 8.44 3.89 1.61
C HIS A 78 8.09 2.71 2.52
N TRP A 79 7.95 1.51 1.96
CA TRP A 79 7.79 0.28 2.71
C TRP A 79 9.04 -0.05 3.53
N ASP A 80 10.23 0.15 2.97
CA ASP A 80 11.51 0.00 3.67
C ASP A 80 11.64 0.96 4.85
N ALA A 81 11.18 2.21 4.69
CA ALA A 81 11.16 3.18 5.77
C ALA A 81 10.26 2.73 6.95
N LEU A 82 9.13 2.05 6.68
CA LEU A 82 8.29 1.44 7.71
C LEU A 82 9.00 0.25 8.36
N THR A 83 9.54 -0.66 7.55
CA THR A 83 10.27 -1.85 8.02
C THR A 83 11.43 -1.46 8.93
N LEU A 84 12.19 -0.43 8.57
CA LEU A 84 13.30 0.08 9.35
C LEU A 84 12.86 0.80 10.63
N LEU A 85 11.69 1.45 10.63
CA LEU A 85 11.07 1.96 11.86
C LEU A 85 10.76 0.82 12.82
N TYR A 86 10.07 -0.23 12.37
CA TYR A 86 9.75 -1.37 13.23
C TYR A 86 10.99 -2.11 13.71
N ALA A 87 12.01 -2.28 12.85
CA ALA A 87 13.28 -2.85 13.25
C ALA A 87 13.96 -1.99 14.35
N THR A 88 13.97 -0.67 14.18
CA THR A 88 14.53 0.26 15.19
C THR A 88 13.75 0.16 16.50
N ALA A 89 12.42 0.15 16.45
CA ALA A 89 11.55 0.04 17.62
C ALA A 89 11.70 -1.32 18.32
N SER A 90 11.90 -2.41 17.58
CA SER A 90 12.07 -3.77 18.14
C SER A 90 13.32 -3.94 19.00
N THR A 91 14.28 -3.02 18.86
CA THR A 91 15.57 -3.02 19.59
C THR A 91 15.65 -1.92 20.64
N VAL A 92 14.51 -1.31 20.99
CA VAL A 92 14.48 -0.24 21.99
C VAL A 92 14.78 -0.79 23.38
N ASP A 93 15.81 -0.23 24.01
CA ASP A 93 15.98 -0.27 25.46
C ASP A 93 15.14 0.87 26.08
N PRO A 94 14.14 0.57 26.94
CA PRO A 94 13.29 1.57 27.59
C PRO A 94 14.01 2.35 28.70
N ASP A 95 15.10 1.81 29.25
CA ASP A 95 15.87 2.42 30.33
C ASP A 95 17.00 3.32 29.81
N ASP A 96 17.32 3.24 28.51
CA ASP A 96 18.27 4.12 27.81
C ASP A 96 17.57 5.31 27.13
N PRO A 97 17.82 6.57 27.56
CA PRO A 97 17.31 7.76 26.91
C PRO A 97 17.71 7.91 25.43
N GLU A 98 18.94 7.53 25.06
CA GLU A 98 19.42 7.67 23.68
C GLU A 98 18.72 6.68 22.76
N SER A 99 18.55 5.43 23.22
CA SER A 99 17.73 4.42 22.56
C SER A 99 16.31 4.90 22.26
N ARG A 100 15.62 5.50 23.24
CA ARG A 100 14.27 6.05 23.03
C ARG A 100 14.25 7.20 22.03
N GLU A 101 15.26 8.07 22.07
CA GLU A 101 15.33 9.20 21.14
C GLU A 101 15.57 8.74 19.69
N ARG A 102 16.39 7.69 19.50
CA ARG A 102 16.58 7.06 18.19
C ARG A 102 15.26 6.56 17.59
N VAL A 103 14.40 5.93 18.40
CA VAL A 103 13.07 5.47 17.94
C VAL A 103 12.18 6.65 17.54
N LYS A 104 12.15 7.72 18.33
CA LYS A 104 11.36 8.91 18.00
C LYS A 104 11.85 9.58 16.71
N ALA A 105 13.16 9.82 16.60
CA ALA A 105 13.75 10.42 15.41
C ALA A 105 13.43 9.60 14.16
N ARG A 106 13.47 8.26 14.28
CA ARG A 106 13.06 7.35 13.23
C ARG A 106 11.57 7.48 12.89
N ALA A 107 10.69 7.51 13.89
CA ALA A 107 9.25 7.66 13.68
C ALA A 107 8.94 8.96 12.92
N PHE A 108 9.55 10.07 13.31
CA PHE A 108 9.43 11.35 12.61
C PHE A 108 9.91 11.28 11.16
N ALA A 109 11.06 10.65 10.91
CA ALA A 109 11.60 10.49 9.57
C ALA A 109 10.70 9.62 8.65
N THR A 110 9.89 8.73 9.24
CA THR A 110 9.04 7.79 8.52
C THR A 110 7.62 8.31 8.25
N GLU A 111 7.17 9.41 8.88
CA GLU A 111 5.78 9.90 8.78
C GLU A 111 5.28 10.04 7.34
N ARG A 112 6.09 10.64 6.45
CA ARG A 112 5.68 10.84 5.06
C ARG A 112 5.55 9.51 4.31
N SER A 113 6.46 8.57 4.55
CA SER A 113 6.40 7.23 3.96
C SER A 113 5.16 6.47 4.40
N ALA A 114 4.76 6.59 5.68
CA ALA A 114 3.54 5.96 6.19
C ALA A 114 2.28 6.46 5.46
N ILE A 115 2.19 7.78 5.22
CA ILE A 115 1.09 8.37 4.44
C ILE A 115 1.11 7.83 3.00
N THR A 116 2.28 7.84 2.35
CA THR A 116 2.41 7.36 0.97
C THR A 116 2.00 5.89 0.85
N VAL A 117 2.44 5.02 1.77
CA VAL A 117 2.06 3.61 1.81
C VAL A 117 0.56 3.45 2.00
N HIS A 118 -0.04 4.17 2.96
CA HIS A 118 -1.48 4.10 3.21
C HIS A 118 -2.29 4.54 1.98
N GLU A 119 -1.98 5.69 1.38
CA GLU A 119 -2.67 6.18 0.18
C GLU A 119 -2.49 5.25 -1.04
N TRP A 120 -1.29 4.68 -1.19
CA TRP A 120 -1.00 3.74 -2.26
C TRP A 120 -1.77 2.42 -2.09
N LEU A 121 -1.80 1.86 -0.88
CA LEU A 121 -2.53 0.63 -0.59
C LEU A 121 -4.04 0.79 -0.76
N LEU A 122 -4.60 1.93 -0.36
CA LEU A 122 -6.01 2.23 -0.59
C LEU A 122 -6.34 2.31 -2.08
N ARG A 123 -5.52 3.04 -2.85
CA ARG A 123 -5.77 3.28 -4.28
C ARG A 123 -5.49 2.07 -5.16
N THR A 124 -4.44 1.30 -4.84
CA THR A 124 -3.93 0.23 -5.70
C THR A 124 -4.41 -1.15 -5.23
N CYS A 125 -4.44 -1.39 -3.92
CA CYS A 125 -4.78 -2.69 -3.35
C CYS A 125 -6.18 -2.75 -2.72
N ALA A 126 -6.87 -1.61 -2.59
CA ALA A 126 -8.11 -1.48 -1.81
C ALA A 126 -7.97 -1.98 -0.35
N VAL A 127 -6.78 -1.85 0.24
CA VAL A 127 -6.50 -2.23 1.62
C VAL A 127 -6.29 -1.00 2.49
N ASP A 128 -7.01 -0.96 3.59
CA ASP A 128 -6.76 -0.02 4.68
C ASP A 128 -5.92 -0.69 5.77
N ILE A 129 -4.67 -0.22 5.94
CA ILE A 129 -3.75 -0.66 7.00
C ILE A 129 -3.83 0.20 8.27
N GLY A 130 -4.95 0.90 8.45
CA GLY A 130 -5.25 1.67 9.65
C GLY A 130 -4.89 3.15 9.52
N PRO A 131 -5.29 3.95 10.53
CA PRO A 131 -5.05 5.38 10.53
C PRO A 131 -3.56 5.68 10.68
N VAL A 132 -3.01 6.49 9.78
CA VAL A 132 -1.67 7.03 9.94
C VAL A 132 -1.76 8.23 10.89
N ALA A 133 -1.33 8.04 12.14
CA ALA A 133 -1.18 9.16 13.07
C ALA A 133 0.08 9.95 12.69
N THR A 134 -0.10 11.20 12.26
CA THR A 134 1.00 12.11 11.96
C THR A 134 1.07 13.20 13.01
N ILE A 135 2.27 13.51 13.49
CA ILE A 135 2.47 14.65 14.40
C ILE A 135 2.49 15.94 13.57
N VAL A 136 3.00 15.88 12.34
CA VAL A 136 2.93 16.97 11.37
C VAL A 136 1.68 16.81 10.50
N PRO A 137 0.81 17.84 10.39
CA PRO A 137 -0.30 17.81 9.44
C PRO A 137 0.22 17.60 8.01
N PRO A 138 -0.36 16.67 7.22
CA PRO A 138 0.02 16.53 5.82
C PRO A 138 -0.16 17.85 5.09
N ALA A 139 0.80 18.19 4.21
CA ALA A 139 0.71 19.40 3.41
C ALA A 139 -0.63 19.43 2.65
N PRO A 140 -1.33 20.57 2.60
CA PRO A 140 -2.57 20.68 1.83
C PRO A 140 -2.31 20.26 0.39
N ALA A 141 -3.21 19.45 -0.18
CA ALA A 141 -3.17 19.14 -1.59
C ALA A 141 -3.14 20.46 -2.38
N VAL A 142 -2.07 20.67 -3.16
CA VAL A 142 -2.03 21.82 -4.07
C VAL A 142 -3.18 21.61 -5.06
N PRO A 143 -4.16 22.53 -5.15
CA PRO A 143 -5.24 22.35 -6.11
C PRO A 143 -4.61 22.27 -7.50
N THR A 144 -4.85 21.15 -8.19
CA THR A 144 -4.50 21.05 -9.60
C THR A 144 -5.45 21.98 -10.35
N THR A 145 -4.96 23.17 -10.70
CA THR A 145 -5.70 24.06 -11.59
C THR A 145 -5.84 23.35 -12.93
N THR A 146 -7.04 22.82 -13.20
CA THR A 146 -7.41 22.35 -14.54
C THR A 146 -7.17 23.51 -15.51
N PRO A 147 -6.34 23.35 -16.56
CA PRO A 147 -6.19 24.39 -17.57
C PRO A 147 -7.56 24.62 -18.21
N ALA A 148 -8.04 25.86 -18.13
CA ALA A 148 -9.32 26.25 -18.73
C ALA A 148 -9.26 26.03 -20.24
N THR A 149 -10.17 25.21 -20.78
CA THR A 149 -10.42 25.13 -22.21
C THR A 149 -11.06 26.44 -22.65
N ILE A 150 -10.34 27.22 -23.45
CA ILE A 150 -10.84 28.45 -24.08
C ILE A 150 -11.78 28.05 -25.24
N PRO A 151 -12.98 28.65 -25.36
CA PRO A 151 -13.94 28.38 -26.45
C PRO A 151 -13.48 28.93 -27.80
#